data_AF-A0A7S0WAX2-F1
#
_entry.id   AF-A0A7S0WAX2-F1
#
_cell.length_a   1.000
_cell.length_b   1.000
_cell.length_c   1.000
_cell.angle_alpha   90.00
_cell.angle_beta   90.00
_cell.angle_gamma   90.00
#
_symmetry.space_group_name_H-M   'P 1'
#
loop_
_entity.id
_entity.type
_entity.pdbx_description
1 polymer ?
#
loop_
_entity_poly.entity_id
_entity_poly.type
_entity_poly.pdbx_seq_one_letter_code
_entity_poly.pdbx_strand_id
1 'polypeptide(L)'
;HAYQMVDVVPRALGVATANHDDPNRQFATTIIPACSPIPEGGLHITSSFGTSRDNQTGADIEICEGEEKYFDDNTHLGEFELLGLPMRPRGEITINVSMGIDQDGILTVTGSAEGTDIKQDISVRANKGRMSEERILVLQRENEEYEQASGKGD
;
A
#
# COMPACT_ATOMS: atom_id res chain seq x y z
N HIS A 1 33.03 12.24 -13.07
CA HIS A 1 32.08 11.43 -12.29
C HIS A 1 30.94 12.35 -11.86
N ALA A 2 29.77 12.21 -12.48
CA ALA A 2 28.57 12.92 -12.03
C ALA A 2 28.01 12.17 -10.82
N TYR A 3 27.83 12.85 -9.70
CA TYR A 3 27.08 12.30 -8.57
C TYR A 3 25.59 12.53 -8.86
N GLN A 4 24.81 11.45 -8.94
CA GLN A 4 23.36 11.53 -8.96
C GLN A 4 22.88 11.49 -7.50
N MET A 5 22.23 12.57 -7.04
CA MET A 5 21.51 12.52 -5.77
C MET A 5 20.27 11.66 -5.97
N VAL A 6 20.10 10.65 -5.13
CA VAL A 6 18.94 9.77 -5.11
C VAL A 6 18.18 10.07 -3.83
N ASP A 7 16.92 10.46 -3.96
CA ASP A 7 16.04 10.61 -2.81
C ASP A 7 15.75 9.24 -2.20
N VAL A 8 15.49 9.23 -0.89
CA VAL A 8 15.17 8.02 -0.15
C VAL A 8 13.89 8.20 0.63
N VAL A 9 13.16 7.10 0.85
CA VAL A 9 11.99 7.10 1.71
C VAL A 9 12.44 7.33 3.16
N PRO A 10 11.93 8.36 3.87
CA PRO A 10 12.47 8.74 5.18
C PRO A 10 12.12 7.76 6.31
N ARG A 11 10.96 7.12 6.26
CA ARG A 11 10.51 6.11 7.22
C ARG A 11 9.88 4.94 6.47
N ALA A 12 9.78 3.79 7.13
CA ALA A 12 9.12 2.64 6.53
C ALA A 12 7.62 2.90 6.34
N LEU A 13 7.08 2.40 5.22
CA LEU A 13 5.66 2.46 4.89
C LEU A 13 5.10 1.04 4.91
N GLY A 14 3.92 0.89 5.49
CA GLY A 14 3.31 -0.40 5.69
C GLY A 14 1.80 -0.33 5.81
N VAL A 15 1.20 -1.51 5.98
CA VAL A 15 -0.25 -1.66 6.22
C VAL A 15 -0.52 -2.39 7.52
N ALA A 16 -1.73 -2.17 8.06
CA ALA A 16 -2.27 -3.01 9.11
C ALA A 16 -2.50 -4.44 8.61
N THR A 17 -2.09 -5.43 9.39
CA THR A 17 -2.45 -6.83 9.16
C THR A 17 -3.02 -7.46 10.42
N ALA A 18 -3.94 -8.41 10.22
CA ALA A 18 -4.62 -9.07 11.31
C ALA A 18 -3.63 -9.81 12.23
N ASN A 19 -3.83 -9.65 13.52
CA ASN A 19 -3.13 -10.39 14.55
C ASN A 19 -4.04 -11.50 15.08
N HIS A 20 -3.62 -12.75 14.90
CA HIS A 20 -4.41 -13.89 15.35
C HIS A 20 -4.34 -14.12 16.86
N ASP A 21 -3.28 -13.62 17.53
CA ASP A 21 -3.07 -13.82 18.96
C ASP A 21 -3.78 -12.77 19.82
N ASP A 22 -3.92 -11.54 19.31
CA ASP A 22 -4.64 -10.44 19.97
C ASP A 22 -5.52 -9.69 18.97
N PRO A 23 -6.85 -9.92 18.96
CA PRO A 23 -7.75 -9.30 18.00
C PRO A 23 -7.94 -7.79 18.22
N ASN A 24 -7.45 -7.22 19.33
CA ASN A 24 -7.53 -5.79 19.59
C ASN A 24 -6.32 -5.00 19.08
N ARG A 25 -5.31 -5.67 18.51
CA ARG A 25 -4.09 -5.03 18.04
C ARG A 25 -3.66 -5.59 16.70
N GLN A 26 -3.49 -4.74 15.69
CA GLN A 26 -2.97 -5.16 14.39
C GLN A 26 -1.43 -5.08 14.35
N PHE A 27 -0.81 -5.91 13.52
CA PHE A 27 0.62 -5.74 13.19
C PHE A 27 0.78 -4.68 12.10
N ALA A 28 1.87 -3.92 12.15
CA ALA A 28 2.32 -3.13 11.03
C ALA A 28 3.20 -4.01 10.13
N THR A 29 2.75 -4.31 8.92
CA THR A 29 3.55 -5.04 7.93
C THR A 29 4.17 -4.05 6.95
N THR A 30 5.49 -3.88 7.04
CA THR A 30 6.26 -3.02 6.14
C THR A 30 6.23 -3.55 4.71
N ILE A 31 5.84 -2.69 3.77
CA ILE A 31 5.91 -2.95 2.32
C ILE A 31 7.13 -2.23 1.73
N ILE A 32 7.33 -0.96 2.07
CA ILE A 32 8.49 -0.18 1.65
C ILE A 32 9.37 0.10 2.87
N PRO A 33 10.59 -0.45 2.96
CA PRO A 33 11.50 -0.16 4.05
C PRO A 33 11.96 1.30 4.09
N ALA A 34 12.33 1.79 5.28
CA ALA A 34 13.00 3.07 5.42
C ALA A 34 14.32 3.09 4.62
N CYS A 35 14.73 4.28 4.20
CA CYS A 35 15.93 4.49 3.37
C CYS A 35 15.90 3.80 2.00
N SER A 36 14.75 3.30 1.53
CA SER A 36 14.63 2.76 0.18
C SER A 36 14.87 3.86 -0.87
N PRO A 37 15.68 3.61 -1.91
CA PRO A 37 15.94 4.60 -2.94
C PRO A 37 14.71 4.83 -3.83
N ILE A 38 14.43 6.09 -4.13
CA ILE A 38 13.35 6.52 -5.04
C ILE A 38 13.98 6.82 -6.41
N PRO A 39 13.80 5.95 -7.42
CA PRO A 39 14.30 6.19 -8.77
C PRO A 39 13.50 7.30 -9.47
N GLU A 40 13.95 7.72 -10.65
CA GLU A 40 13.32 8.79 -11.46
C GLU A 40 11.85 8.51 -11.79
N GLY A 41 11.48 7.23 -11.95
CA GLY A 41 10.09 6.80 -12.17
C GLY A 41 9.27 6.54 -10.90
N GLY A 42 9.78 6.86 -9.71
CA GLY A 42 9.15 6.50 -8.44
C GLY A 42 9.42 5.06 -8.01
N LEU A 43 9.27 4.80 -6.71
CA LEU A 43 9.44 3.48 -6.13
C LEU A 43 8.08 2.79 -5.98
N HIS A 44 7.92 1.61 -6.57
CA HIS A 44 6.69 0.82 -6.48
C HIS A 44 6.99 -0.58 -5.94
N ILE A 45 6.29 -0.97 -4.88
CA ILE A 45 6.41 -2.31 -4.28
C ILE A 45 5.01 -2.87 -4.03
N THR A 46 4.80 -4.12 -4.43
CA THR A 46 3.55 -4.84 -4.22
C THR A 46 3.76 -5.99 -3.24
N SER A 47 2.85 -6.14 -2.28
CA SER A 47 2.77 -7.26 -1.35
C SER A 47 1.40 -7.92 -1.43
N SER A 48 1.38 -9.24 -1.30
CA SER A 48 0.17 -10.05 -1.39
C SER A 48 -0.23 -10.56 -0.01
N PHE A 49 -1.52 -10.45 0.31
CA PHE A 49 -2.11 -10.83 1.58
C PHE A 49 -3.29 -11.77 1.34
N GLY A 50 -3.58 -12.66 2.28
CA GLY A 50 -4.79 -13.49 2.25
C GLY A 50 -5.90 -12.89 3.10
N THR A 51 -7.16 -13.23 2.81
CA THR A 51 -8.28 -12.91 3.71
C THR A 51 -8.04 -13.50 5.10
N SER A 52 -8.46 -12.77 6.14
CA SER A 52 -8.23 -13.15 7.54
C SER A 52 -9.36 -14.00 8.13
N ARG A 53 -10.54 -14.04 7.48
CA ARG A 53 -11.73 -14.76 7.94
C ARG A 53 -12.44 -15.48 6.78
N ASP A 54 -13.17 -16.55 7.11
CA ASP A 54 -14.05 -17.25 6.15
C ASP A 54 -15.19 -16.33 5.70
N ASN A 55 -15.54 -16.40 4.42
CA ASN A 55 -16.61 -15.62 3.79
C ASN A 55 -16.45 -14.09 4.00
N GLN A 56 -15.21 -13.62 4.09
CA GLN A 56 -14.90 -12.20 4.19
C GLN A 56 -15.30 -11.47 2.89
N THR A 57 -16.31 -10.61 2.95
CA THR A 57 -16.86 -9.86 1.81
C THR A 57 -16.24 -8.46 1.62
N GLY A 58 -15.39 -8.04 2.55
CA GLY A 58 -14.64 -6.80 2.45
C GLY A 58 -13.35 -6.82 3.25
N ALA A 59 -12.40 -5.98 2.87
CA ALA A 59 -11.10 -5.88 3.53
C ALA A 59 -10.71 -4.41 3.70
N ASP A 60 -10.38 -4.05 4.94
CA ASP A 60 -9.92 -2.72 5.31
C ASP A 60 -8.42 -2.66 5.10
N ILE A 61 -7.96 -1.68 4.32
CA ILE A 61 -6.55 -1.42 4.04
C ILE A 61 -6.20 -0.11 4.73
N GLU A 62 -5.55 -0.22 5.89
CA GLU A 62 -5.09 0.91 6.69
C GLU A 62 -3.57 1.08 6.47
N ILE A 63 -3.13 2.30 6.20
CA ILE A 63 -1.76 2.64 5.80
C ILE A 63 -1.07 3.36 6.96
N CYS A 64 0.16 2.97 7.28
CA CYS A 64 0.98 3.62 8.29
C CYS A 64 2.40 3.95 7.83
N GLU A 65 3.00 4.91 8.51
CA GLU A 65 4.42 5.27 8.44
C GLU A 65 5.09 5.03 9.80
N GLY A 66 6.14 4.22 9.82
CA GLY A 66 7.00 4.02 10.99
C GLY A 66 7.62 2.62 11.07
N GLU A 67 8.32 2.37 12.18
CA GLU A 67 9.18 1.19 12.37
C GLU A 67 8.69 0.31 13.53
N GLU A 68 7.61 0.69 14.20
CA GLU A 68 7.08 -0.07 15.33
C GLU A 68 6.33 -1.32 14.86
N LYS A 69 6.36 -2.37 15.69
CA LYS A 69 5.77 -3.67 15.35
C LYS A 69 4.25 -3.61 15.18
N TYR A 70 3.57 -2.79 15.96
CA TYR A 70 2.11 -2.71 15.99
C TYR A 70 1.64 -1.45 15.27
N PHE A 71 0.50 -1.57 14.60
CA PHE A 71 -0.04 -0.48 13.78
C PHE A 71 -0.29 0.79 14.58
N ASP A 72 -0.92 0.68 15.75
CA ASP A 72 -1.28 1.80 16.63
C ASP A 72 -0.08 2.59 17.18
N ASP A 73 1.12 2.00 17.15
CA ASP A 73 2.36 2.63 17.62
C ASP A 73 3.05 3.43 16.49
N ASN A 74 2.50 3.43 15.27
CA ASN A 74 2.99 4.14 14.10
C ASN A 74 2.08 5.33 13.71
N THR A 75 2.50 6.13 12.73
CA THR A 75 1.69 7.24 12.21
C THR A 75 0.70 6.72 11.17
N HIS A 76 -0.60 6.85 11.42
CA HIS A 76 -1.64 6.56 10.43
C HIS A 76 -1.63 7.58 9.30
N LEU A 77 -1.64 7.10 8.06
CA LEU A 77 -1.59 7.94 6.84
C LEU A 77 -2.93 8.04 6.11
N GLY A 78 -3.74 7.00 6.20
CA GLY A 78 -4.99 6.89 5.46
C GLY A 78 -5.49 5.46 5.41
N GLU A 79 -6.70 5.29 4.93
CA GLU A 79 -7.38 4.00 4.85
C GLU A 79 -8.35 3.98 3.66
N PHE A 80 -8.63 2.78 3.17
CA PHE A 80 -9.74 2.51 2.25
C PHE A 80 -10.22 1.06 2.38
N GLU A 81 -11.41 0.79 1.88
CA GLU A 81 -12.01 -0.55 1.94
C GLU A 81 -12.12 -1.14 0.53
N LEU A 82 -11.78 -2.43 0.40
CA LEU A 82 -12.17 -3.25 -0.74
C LEU A 82 -13.50 -3.93 -0.41
N LEU A 83 -14.56 -3.60 -1.13
CA LEU A 83 -15.89 -4.16 -0.92
C LEU A 83 -16.28 -5.14 -2.03
N GLY A 84 -17.14 -6.10 -1.71
CA GLY A 84 -17.72 -7.02 -2.69
C GLY A 84 -16.88 -8.27 -2.96
N LEU A 85 -15.92 -8.61 -2.07
CA LEU A 85 -15.13 -9.82 -2.22
C LEU A 85 -16.04 -11.07 -2.26
N PRO A 86 -15.76 -12.04 -3.13
CA PRO A 86 -16.55 -13.27 -3.19
C PRO A 86 -16.45 -14.03 -1.87
N MET A 87 -17.53 -14.70 -1.47
CA MET A 87 -17.51 -15.53 -0.25
C MET A 87 -16.65 -16.77 -0.49
N ARG A 88 -15.48 -16.82 0.14
CA ARG A 88 -14.56 -17.97 0.09
C ARG A 88 -13.95 -18.26 1.46
N PRO A 89 -13.46 -19.49 1.69
CA PRO A 89 -12.62 -19.80 2.84
C PRO A 89 -11.47 -18.80 3.03
N ARG A 90 -11.08 -18.62 4.30
CA ARG A 90 -9.95 -17.78 4.70
C ARG A 90 -8.70 -18.12 3.88
N GLY A 91 -8.02 -17.09 3.38
CA GLY A 91 -6.75 -17.20 2.68
C GLY A 91 -6.84 -17.66 1.22
N GLU A 92 -8.03 -17.99 0.71
CA GLU A 92 -8.19 -18.39 -0.70
C GLU A 92 -8.20 -17.19 -1.65
N ILE A 93 -8.65 -16.02 -1.18
CA ILE A 93 -8.60 -14.78 -1.96
C ILE A 93 -7.30 -14.05 -1.62
N THR A 94 -6.50 -13.80 -2.64
CA THR A 94 -5.31 -12.96 -2.56
C THR A 94 -5.69 -11.50 -2.78
N ILE A 95 -5.28 -10.64 -1.85
CA ILE A 95 -5.36 -9.19 -1.94
C ILE A 95 -3.96 -8.67 -2.21
N ASN A 96 -3.77 -8.00 -3.34
CA ASN A 96 -2.51 -7.32 -3.68
C ASN A 96 -2.60 -5.87 -3.22
N VAL A 97 -1.66 -5.46 -2.37
CA VAL A 97 -1.49 -4.07 -1.97
C VAL A 97 -0.20 -3.55 -2.58
N SER A 98 -0.31 -2.56 -3.46
CA SER A 98 0.80 -1.88 -4.10
C SER A 98 0.97 -0.50 -3.48
N MET A 99 2.19 -0.17 -3.06
CA MET A 99 2.57 1.15 -2.60
C MET A 99 3.54 1.77 -3.60
N GLY A 100 3.22 2.96 -4.09
CA GLY A 100 4.04 3.77 -4.96
C GLY A 100 4.39 5.09 -4.29
N ILE A 101 5.67 5.47 -4.25
CA ILE A 101 6.09 6.81 -3.81
C ILE A 101 6.95 7.47 -4.88
N ASP A 102 6.58 8.69 -5.26
CA ASP A 102 7.30 9.48 -6.25
C ASP A 102 8.31 10.45 -5.60
N GLN A 103 9.03 11.20 -6.44
CA GLN A 103 10.03 12.17 -6.01
C GLN A 103 9.43 13.39 -5.27
N ASP A 104 8.15 13.68 -5.50
CA ASP A 104 7.42 14.75 -4.81
C ASP A 104 6.92 14.30 -3.41
N GLY A 105 7.10 13.02 -3.08
CA GLY A 105 6.64 12.41 -1.84
C GLY A 105 5.14 12.11 -1.86
N ILE A 106 4.52 11.95 -3.03
CA ILE A 106 3.14 11.49 -3.14
C ILE A 106 3.16 9.97 -3.04
N LEU A 107 2.53 9.46 -1.98
CA LEU A 107 2.28 8.04 -1.77
C LEU A 107 0.94 7.67 -2.42
N THR A 108 0.96 6.74 -3.37
CA THR A 108 -0.24 6.11 -3.92
C THR A 108 -0.30 4.68 -3.42
N VAL A 109 -1.42 4.30 -2.81
CA VAL A 109 -1.66 2.94 -2.34
C VAL A 109 -2.85 2.36 -3.08
N THR A 110 -2.65 1.21 -3.70
CA THR A 110 -3.66 0.49 -4.48
C THR A 110 -3.88 -0.88 -3.88
N GLY A 111 -5.12 -1.21 -3.54
CA GLY A 111 -5.55 -2.56 -3.21
C GLY A 111 -6.32 -3.17 -4.37
N SER A 112 -6.08 -4.44 -4.67
CA SER A 112 -6.88 -5.23 -5.62
C SER A 112 -7.05 -6.66 -5.15
N ALA A 113 -8.18 -7.28 -5.48
CA ALA A 113 -8.42 -8.69 -5.20
C ALA A 113 -8.23 -9.53 -6.46
N GLU A 114 -7.33 -10.51 -6.39
CA GLU A 114 -6.94 -11.36 -7.51
C GLU A 114 -8.13 -12.16 -8.05
N GLY A 115 -8.28 -12.20 -9.37
CA GLY A 115 -9.39 -12.89 -10.04
C GLY A 115 -10.74 -12.18 -9.94
N THR A 116 -10.76 -10.91 -9.54
CA THR A 116 -11.94 -10.04 -9.52
C THR A 116 -11.63 -8.68 -10.14
N ASP A 117 -12.65 -7.92 -10.51
CA ASP A 117 -12.50 -6.52 -10.96
C ASP A 117 -12.45 -5.53 -9.79
N ILE A 118 -12.31 -6.02 -8.55
CA ILE A 118 -12.32 -5.20 -7.34
C ILE A 118 -10.93 -4.59 -7.15
N LYS A 119 -10.88 -3.27 -7.30
CA LYS A 119 -9.68 -2.45 -7.09
C LYS A 119 -10.10 -1.12 -6.47
N GLN A 120 -9.31 -0.64 -5.52
CA GLN A 120 -9.46 0.68 -4.93
C GLN A 120 -8.08 1.26 -4.65
N ASP A 121 -7.93 2.56 -4.78
CA ASP A 121 -6.72 3.26 -4.44
C ASP A 121 -7.00 4.57 -3.70
N ILE A 122 -5.95 5.05 -3.04
CA ILE A 122 -5.86 6.38 -2.44
C ILE A 122 -4.51 7.01 -2.75
N SER A 123 -4.45 8.33 -2.77
CA SER A 123 -3.19 9.09 -2.82
C SER A 123 -3.07 9.99 -1.59
N VAL A 124 -1.94 9.91 -0.90
CA VAL A 124 -1.62 10.65 0.32
C VAL A 124 -0.31 11.39 0.10
N ARG A 125 -0.25 12.68 0.43
CA ARG A 125 0.99 13.44 0.36
C ARG A 125 1.81 13.22 1.62
N ALA A 126 2.94 12.51 1.52
CA ALA A 126 3.90 12.32 2.62
C ALA A 126 4.75 13.60 2.80
N ASN A 127 4.15 14.67 3.33
CA ASN A 127 4.84 15.95 3.44
C ASN A 127 5.88 15.92 4.57
N LYS A 128 7.14 16.29 4.27
CA LYS A 128 8.24 16.42 5.23
C LYS A 128 7.89 17.49 6.29
N GLY A 129 7.31 17.09 7.42
CA GLY A 129 7.25 17.91 8.64
C GLY A 129 5.88 18.35 9.15
N ARG A 130 4.78 18.02 8.49
CA ARG A 130 3.42 18.14 9.04
C ARG A 130 2.44 17.46 8.08
N MET A 131 1.92 16.31 8.49
CA MET A 131 0.87 15.62 7.74
C MET A 131 -0.43 16.39 7.95
N SER A 132 -0.80 17.22 6.98
CA SER A 132 -2.18 17.68 6.84
C SER A 132 -2.94 16.60 6.08
N GLU A 133 -4.03 16.11 6.68
CA GLU A 133 -5.03 15.21 6.08
C GLU A 133 -5.74 15.90 4.89
N GLU A 134 -5.01 16.25 3.84
CA GLU A 134 -5.63 16.56 2.56
C GLU A 134 -5.85 15.23 1.86
N ARG A 135 -7.01 14.61 2.11
CA ARG A 135 -7.51 13.46 1.33
C ARG A 135 -7.60 13.90 -0.13
N ILE A 136 -6.61 13.56 -0.94
CA ILE A 136 -6.68 13.74 -2.39
C ILE A 136 -7.58 12.62 -2.92
N LEU A 137 -8.62 13.07 -3.63
CA LEU A 137 -9.75 12.33 -4.16
C LEU A 137 -9.40 10.97 -4.78
N VAL A 138 -10.31 10.01 -4.57
CA VAL A 138 -10.41 8.73 -5.28
C VAL A 138 -10.38 8.99 -6.79
N LEU A 139 -9.31 8.58 -7.46
CA LEU A 139 -9.33 8.44 -8.90
C LEU A 139 -9.97 7.10 -9.23
N GLN A 140 -11.28 7.10 -9.51
CA GLN A 140 -11.87 6.04 -10.33
C GLN A 140 -11.27 6.15 -11.74
N ARG A 141 -10.04 5.68 -11.91
CA ARG A 141 -9.40 5.60 -13.22
C ARG A 141 -9.56 4.17 -13.70
N GLU A 142 -10.47 3.99 -14.66
CA GLU A 142 -10.53 2.79 -15.48
C GLU A 142 -9.10 2.45 -15.94
N ASN A 143 -8.72 1.22 -15.65
CA ASN A 143 -7.37 0.69 -15.70
C ASN A 143 -6.96 0.52 -17.18
N GLU A 144 -6.17 1.43 -17.76
CA GLU A 144 -5.60 1.19 -19.11
C GLU A 144 -4.07 1.34 -19.26
N GLU A 145 -3.29 1.82 -18.28
CA GLU A 145 -1.86 2.12 -18.56
C GLU A 145 -0.85 1.73 -17.46
N TYR A 146 -0.83 0.47 -17.02
CA TYR A 146 0.33 -0.05 -16.24
C TYR A 146 0.87 -1.41 -16.71
N GLU A 147 0.78 -1.71 -18.01
CA GLU A 147 1.45 -2.86 -18.63
C GLU A 147 2.43 -2.44 -19.76
N GLN A 148 3.29 -1.43 -19.58
CA GLN A 148 4.37 -1.19 -20.56
C GLN A 148 5.66 -0.67 -19.92
N ALA A 149 6.28 -1.43 -19.01
CA ALA A 149 7.70 -1.22 -18.68
C ALA A 149 8.37 -2.43 -17.99
N SER A 150 8.16 -3.66 -18.46
CA SER A 150 9.11 -4.75 -18.19
C SER A 150 8.88 -5.90 -19.16
N GLY A 151 9.76 -6.04 -20.16
CA GLY A 151 9.85 -7.26 -20.97
C GLY A 151 9.82 -7.05 -22.48
N LYS A 152 10.97 -6.73 -23.07
CA LYS A 152 11.56 -7.51 -24.18
C LYS A 152 12.97 -6.99 -24.48
N GLY A 153 13.94 -7.67 -23.89
CA GLY A 153 15.20 -7.87 -24.57
C GLY A 153 15.02 -9.05 -25.52
N ASP A 154 15.20 -8.80 -26.80
CA ASP A 154 15.69 -9.72 -27.83
C ASP A 154 16.42 -8.88 -28.88
#